data_AF-A0AAP2QBP3-F1
#
_entry.id   AF-A0AAP2QBP3-F1
#
_cell.length_a   1.000
_cell.length_b   1.000
_cell.length_c   1.000
_cell.angle_alpha   90.00
_cell.angle_beta   90.00
_cell.angle_gamma   90.00
#
_symmetry.space_group_name_H-M   'P 1'
#
loop_
_entity.id
_entity.type
_entity.pdbx_description
1 polymer ?
#
loop_
_entity_poly.entity_id
_entity_poly.type
_entity_poly.pdbx_seq_one_letter_code
_entity_poly.pdbx_strand_id
1 'polypeptide(L)' 'TNDLHSHLENWPKLRRFLLNRKQEETANKRIITLDLGDFVDRWHPLTEATNGQANVQLMNQIHYDAATIGNNE' A
#
# COMPACT_ATOMS: atom_id res chain seq x y z
N THR A 1 -4.18 -5.20 1.87
CA THR A 1 -3.03 -5.11 2.79
C THR A 1 -3.48 -4.39 4.03
N ASN A 2 -2.73 -4.48 5.12
CA ASN A 2 -3.00 -3.83 6.39
C ASN A 2 -1.69 -3.79 7.18
N ASP A 3 -1.55 -2.82 8.08
CA ASP A 3 -0.46 -2.71 9.07
C ASP A 3 0.94 -2.77 8.45
N LEU A 4 1.18 -1.99 7.39
CA LEU A 4 2.55 -1.86 6.89
C LEU A 4 3.41 -1.07 7.89
N HIS A 5 2.82 -0.15 8.65
CA HIS A 5 3.48 0.66 9.69
C HIS A 5 4.87 1.15 9.25
N SER A 6 4.99 1.69 8.03
CA SER A 6 6.25 2.19 7.46
C SER A 6 7.43 1.19 7.39
N HIS A 7 7.20 -0.13 7.40
CA HIS A 7 8.18 -1.17 7.05
C HIS A 7 8.43 -1.22 5.54
N LEU A 8 8.98 -0.13 5.00
CA LEU A 8 9.18 0.09 3.57
C LEU A 8 10.16 -0.91 2.93
N GLU A 9 11.00 -1.58 3.71
CA GLU A 9 11.88 -2.67 3.27
C GLU A 9 11.11 -3.83 2.62
N ASN A 10 9.89 -4.09 3.07
CA ASN A 10 9.04 -5.15 2.54
C ASN A 10 8.23 -4.71 1.30
N TRP A 11 8.17 -3.40 1.05
CA TRP A 11 7.36 -2.81 -0.01
C TRP A 11 7.68 -3.35 -1.41
N PRO A 12 8.96 -3.51 -1.85
CA PRO A 12 9.24 -4.01 -3.19
C PRO A 12 8.71 -5.42 -3.45
N LYS A 13 8.78 -6.30 -2.45
CA LYS A 13 8.28 -7.68 -2.54
C LYS A 13 6.76 -7.71 -2.61
N LEU A 14 6.11 -6.95 -1.71
CA LEU A 14 4.65 -6.84 -1.67
C LEU A 14 4.10 -6.23 -2.96
N ARG A 15 4.70 -5.14 -3.45
CA ARG A 15 4.35 -4.51 -4.71
C ARG A 15 4.39 -5.48 -5.87
N ARG A 16 5.49 -6.22 -6.03
CA ARG A 16 5.62 -7.21 -7.11
C ARG A 16 4.53 -8.28 -7.01
N PHE A 17 4.25 -8.77 -5.80
CA PHE A 17 3.20 -9.76 -5.59
C PHE A 17 1.81 -9.24 -5.99
N LEU A 18 1.44 -8.03 -5.56
CA LEU A 18 0.14 -7.43 -5.87
C LEU A 18 -0.03 -7.13 -7.36
N LEU A 19 1.01 -6.60 -8.01
CA LEU A 19 0.99 -6.34 -9.46
C LEU A 19 0.86 -7.63 -10.26
N ASN A 20 1.61 -8.68 -9.90
CA ASN A 20 1.49 -9.98 -10.55
C ASN A 20 0.07 -10.56 -10.38
N ARG A 21 -0.52 -10.41 -9.18
CA ARG A 21 -1.89 -10.86 -8.94
C ARG A 21 -2.88 -10.10 -9.81
N LYS A 22 -2.77 -8.78 -9.92
CA LYS A 22 -3.64 -7.99 -10.82
C LYS A 22 -3.58 -8.45 -12.27
N GLN A 23 -2.42 -8.90 -12.75
CA GLN A 23 -2.28 -9.43 -14.12
C GLN A 23 -3.02 -10.76 -14.35
N GLU A 24 -3.42 -11.48 -13.29
CA GLU A 24 -4.24 -12.70 -13.38
C GLU A 24 -5.74 -12.40 -13.56
N GLU A 25 -6.13 -11.13 -13.66
CA GLU A 25 -7.50 -10.72 -13.91
C GLU A 25 -7.95 -11.16 -15.31
N THR A 26 -9.17 -11.70 -15.40
CA THR A 26 -9.77 -12.16 -16.66
C THR A 26 -11.23 -11.72 -16.73
N ALA A 27 -11.88 -11.87 -17.89
CA ALA A 27 -13.30 -11.58 -18.05
C ALA A 27 -14.20 -12.30 -17.03
N ASN A 28 -13.77 -13.46 -16.51
CA ASN A 28 -14.52 -14.27 -15.54
C ASN A 28 -13.97 -14.15 -14.11
N LYS A 29 -12.91 -13.37 -13.86
CA LYS A 29 -12.25 -13.24 -12.56
C LYS A 29 -11.79 -11.80 -12.35
N ARG A 30 -12.57 -11.04 -11.57
CA ARG A 30 -12.21 -9.69 -11.12
C ARG A 30 -11.27 -9.78 -9.92
N ILE A 31 -10.26 -8.93 -9.87
CA ILE A 31 -9.37 -8.79 -8.71
C ILE A 31 -9.56 -7.40 -8.12
N ILE A 32 -9.85 -7.35 -6.82
CA ILE A 32 -10.04 -6.11 -6.07
C ILE A 32 -8.90 -6.02 -5.05
N THR A 33 -8.20 -4.90 -5.07
CA THR A 33 -7.11 -4.57 -4.16
C THR A 33 -7.55 -3.54 -3.16
N LEU A 34 -7.49 -3.91 -1.88
CA LEU A 34 -7.90 -3.07 -0.76
C LEU A 34 -6.73 -2.90 0.20
N ASP A 35 -6.57 -1.69 0.74
CA ASP A 35 -5.73 -1.42 1.90
C ASP A 35 -6.63 -1.08 3.11
N LEU A 36 -6.34 -1.65 4.28
CA LEU A 36 -7.17 -1.47 5.48
C LEU A 36 -6.62 -0.40 6.43
N GLY A 37 -5.73 0.48 5.96
CA GLY A 37 -5.16 1.57 6.76
C GLY A 37 -3.98 1.13 7.61
N ASP A 38 -3.50 2.07 8.43
CA ASP A 38 -2.26 2.01 9.21
C ASP A 38 -1.02 1.70 8.35
N PHE A 39 -1.02 2.29 7.15
CA PHE A 39 0.11 2.25 6.22
C PHE A 39 1.18 3.27 6.60
N VAL A 40 0.74 4.41 7.13
CA VAL A 40 1.58 5.52 7.58
C VAL A 40 1.83 5.36 9.07
N ASP A 41 3.09 5.31 9.46
CA ASP A 41 3.51 5.53 10.85
C ASP A 41 4.73 6.46 10.87
N ARG A 42 4.73 7.43 11.78
CA ARG A 42 5.71 8.53 11.87
C ARG A 42 7.06 8.12 12.45
N TRP A 43 7.28 6.85 12.81
CA TRP A 43 8.58 6.41 13.28
C TRP A 43 9.64 6.30 12.17
N HIS A 44 9.25 6.15 10.90
CA HIS A 44 10.20 6.03 9.80
C HIS A 44 10.63 7.43 9.30
N PRO A 45 11.94 7.75 9.21
CA PRO A 45 12.42 9.09 8.87
C PRO A 45 11.89 9.65 7.55
N LEU A 46 11.70 8.79 6.54
CA LEU A 46 11.09 9.20 5.26
C LEU A 46 9.63 9.62 5.41
N THR A 47 8.88 8.90 6.24
CA THR A 47 7.46 9.16 6.48
C THR A 47 7.29 10.44 7.29
N GLU A 48 8.13 10.64 8.31
CA GLU A 48 8.18 11.88 9.09
C GLU A 48 8.59 13.07 8.22
N ALA A 49 9.72 12.97 7.50
CA ALA A 49 10.25 14.08 6.69
C ALA A 49 9.33 14.51 5.55
N THR A 50 8.42 13.64 5.12
CA THR A 50 7.48 13.92 4.02
C THR A 50 6.03 14.08 4.47
N ASN A 51 5.74 14.04 5.79
CA ASN A 51 4.39 13.99 6.32
C ASN A 51 3.50 12.95 5.60
N GLY A 52 4.04 11.74 5.41
CA GLY A 52 3.33 10.63 4.76
C GLY A 52 3.19 10.71 3.23
N GLN A 53 3.65 11.79 2.57
CA GLN A 53 3.52 11.90 1.11
C GLN A 53 4.30 10.82 0.35
N ALA A 54 5.46 10.40 0.86
CA ALA A 54 6.20 9.29 0.28
C ALA A 54 5.41 7.97 0.35
N ASN A 55 4.72 7.71 1.47
CA ASN A 55 3.88 6.52 1.64
C ASN A 55 2.72 6.52 0.63
N VAL A 56 2.06 7.67 0.44
CA VAL A 56 1.01 7.85 -0.59
C VAL A 56 1.55 7.55 -1.99
N GLN A 57 2.74 8.07 -2.33
CA GLN A 57 3.38 7.78 -3.62
C GLN A 57 3.66 6.30 -3.81
N LEU A 58 4.06 5.60 -2.75
CA LEU A 58 4.26 4.14 -2.79
C LEU A 58 2.92 3.43 -3.02
N MET A 59 1.89 3.71 -2.23
CA MET A 59 0.55 3.10 -2.40
C MET A 59 -0.01 3.30 -3.81
N ASN A 60 0.19 4.48 -4.40
CA ASN A 60 -0.25 4.81 -5.75
C ASN A 60 0.38 3.91 -6.82
N GLN A 61 1.54 3.28 -6.58
CA GLN A 61 2.15 2.32 -7.51
C GLN A 61 1.32 1.03 -7.68
N ILE A 62 0.46 0.69 -6.70
CA ILE A 62 -0.40 -0.49 -6.75
C ILE A 62 -1.74 -0.18 -7.43
N HIS A 63 -2.15 1.09 -7.46
CA HIS A 63 -3.49 1.51 -7.85
C HIS A 63 -4.58 0.79 -7.05
N TYR A 64 -4.55 0.85 -5.72
CA TYR A 64 -5.58 0.24 -4.88
C TYR A 64 -6.99 0.71 -5.30
N ASP A 65 -7.96 -0.19 -5.23
CA ASP A 65 -9.36 0.08 -5.56
C ASP A 65 -10.06 0.83 -4.43
N ALA A 66 -9.67 0.55 -3.18
CA ALA A 66 -10.04 1.38 -2.03
C ALA A 66 -9.00 1.26 -0.90
N ALA A 67 -9.01 2.24 -0.02
CA ALA A 67 -8.27 2.24 1.23
C ALA A 67 -9.17 2.73 2.37
N THR A 68 -8.98 2.22 3.59
CA THR A 68 -9.56 2.81 4.81
C THR A 68 -8.54 3.67 5.53
N ILE A 69 -9.02 4.57 6.38
CA ILE A 69 -8.19 5.40 7.27
C ILE A 69 -8.11 4.68 8.60
N GLY A 70 -6.91 4.28 9.01
CA GLY A 70 -6.59 3.75 10.32
C GLY A 70 -6.33 4.87 11.33
N ASN A 71 -5.88 4.49 12.53
CA ASN A 71 -5.64 5.42 13.62
C ASN A 71 -4.31 6.19 13.50
N ASN A 72 -3.38 5.69 12.68
CA ASN A 72 -2.03 6.26 12.54
C ASN A 72 -1.83 7.11 11.27
N GLU A 73 -2.84 7.23 10.42
CA GLU A 73 -2.85 8.09 9.23
C GLU A 73 -2.76 9.60 9.50
#